data_AF-D0WCT9-F1
#
_entry.id   AF-D0WCT9-F1
#
_cell.length_a   1.000
_cell.length_b   1.000
_cell.length_c   1.000
_cell.angle_alpha   90.00
_cell.angle_beta   90.00
_cell.angle_gamma   90.00
#
_symmetry.space_group_name_H-M   'P 1'
#
loop_
_entity.id
_entity.type
_entity.pdbx_description
1 polymer ?
#
loop_
_entity_poly.entity_id
_entity_poly.type
_entity_poly.pdbx_seq_one_letter_code
_entity_poly.pdbx_strand_id
1 'polypeptide(L)' 'MAWLRQTLVGRRLELNLTQKMLAERMGVILSFIGKVETGERRLDIAEFVRYCQALELNPSLVLEEFCAKLEKQHPPMMM' A
#
# COMPACT_ATOMS: atom_id res chain seq x y z
N MET A 1 -0.50 3.60 -10.34
CA MET A 1 -0.48 3.24 -8.91
C MET A 1 -1.02 1.83 -8.60
N ALA A 2 -1.23 0.96 -9.60
CA ALA A 2 -1.75 -0.39 -9.36
C ALA A 2 -0.77 -1.26 -8.54
N TRP A 3 0.54 -1.09 -8.78
CA TRP A 3 1.58 -1.87 -8.10
C TRP A 3 1.52 -1.72 -6.58
N LEU A 4 1.48 -0.50 -6.04
CA LEU A 4 1.46 -0.29 -4.58
C LEU A 4 0.27 -1.00 -3.93
N ARG A 5 -0.93 -0.85 -4.51
CA ARG A 5 -2.12 -1.57 -4.01
C ARG A 5 -1.94 -3.08 -4.06
N GLN A 6 -1.45 -3.61 -5.17
CA GLN A 6 -1.23 -5.05 -5.32
C GLN A 6 -0.24 -5.58 -4.28
N THR A 7 0.85 -4.84 -4.02
CA THR A 7 1.82 -5.17 -2.97
C THR A 7 1.16 -5.20 -1.59
N LEU A 8 0.39 -4.18 -1.22
CA LEU A 8 -0.30 -4.12 0.07
C LEU A 8 -1.36 -5.23 0.22
N VAL A 9 -2.17 -5.47 -0.82
CA VAL A 9 -3.18 -6.53 -0.83
C VAL A 9 -2.53 -7.92 -0.75
N GLY A 10 -1.49 -8.16 -1.54
CA GLY A 10 -0.74 -9.42 -1.55
C GLY A 10 -0.19 -9.72 -0.16
N ARG A 11 0.46 -8.74 0.46
CA ARG A 11 0.99 -8.90 1.81
C ARG A 11 -0.09 -9.16 2.86
N ARG A 12 -1.25 -8.49 2.77
CA ARG A 12 -2.39 -8.77 3.67
C ARG A 12 -2.82 -10.23 3.57
N LEU A 13 -2.89 -10.76 2.35
CA LEU A 13 -3.29 -12.15 2.10
C LEU A 13 -2.23 -13.15 2.58
N GLU A 14 -0.94 -12.86 2.41
CA GLU A 14 0.15 -13.68 2.96
C GLU A 14 0.09 -13.79 4.49
N LEU A 15 -0.33 -12.71 5.17
CA LEU A 15 -0.56 -12.68 6.61
C LEU A 15 -1.90 -13.33 7.03
N ASN A 16 -2.67 -13.90 6.08
CA ASN A 16 -4.00 -14.47 6.31
C ASN A 16 -4.99 -13.50 6.98
N LEU A 17 -4.83 -12.19 6.74
CA LEU A 17 -5.72 -11.17 7.30
C LEU A 17 -6.90 -10.93 6.37
N THR A 18 -8.11 -10.87 6.92
CA THR A 18 -9.24 -10.27 6.21
C THR A 18 -9.13 -8.74 6.21
N GLN A 19 -9.87 -8.04 5.34
CA GLN A 19 -9.94 -6.57 5.39
C GLN A 19 -10.45 -6.07 6.75
N LYS A 20 -11.37 -6.81 7.40
CA LYS A 20 -11.89 -6.49 8.73
C LYS A 20 -10.79 -6.58 9.80
N MET A 21 -10.00 -7.65 9.78
CA MET A 21 -8.89 -7.82 10.71
C MET A 21 -7.81 -6.74 10.53
N LEU A 22 -7.52 -6.35 9.28
CA LEU A 22 -6.60 -5.25 9.02
C LEU A 22 -7.15 -3.90 9.50
N ALA A 23 -8.44 -3.64 9.28
CA ALA A 23 -9.10 -2.44 9.74
C ALA A 23 -9.04 -2.33 11.28
N GLU A 24 -9.32 -3.42 11.99
CA GLU A 24 -9.18 -3.52 13.44
C GLU A 24 -7.74 -3.28 13.90
N ARG A 25 -6.75 -3.92 13.25
CA ARG A 25 -5.32 -3.73 13.54
C ARG A 25 -4.87 -2.28 13.34
N MET A 26 -5.41 -1.60 12.33
CA MET A 26 -5.09 -0.20 12.02
C MET A 26 -5.93 0.82 12.82
N GLY A 27 -6.95 0.38 13.56
CA GLY A 27 -7.88 1.28 14.25
C GLY A 27 -8.72 2.14 13.30
N VAL A 28 -9.10 1.59 12.14
CA VAL A 28 -9.89 2.29 11.10
C VAL A 28 -11.16 1.53 10.75
N ILE A 29 -12.07 2.17 10.03
CA ILE A 29 -13.30 1.52 9.53
C ILE A 29 -13.00 0.58 8.35
N LEU A 30 -13.76 -0.51 8.21
CA LEU A 30 -13.59 -1.48 7.12
C LEU A 30 -13.60 -0.84 5.71
N SER A 31 -14.48 0.14 5.49
CA SER A 31 -14.62 0.82 4.20
C SER A 31 -13.37 1.62 3.81
N PHE A 32 -12.55 2.03 4.79
CA PHE A 32 -11.24 2.64 4.51
C PHE A 32 -10.33 1.64 3.81
N ILE A 33 -10.19 0.42 4.35
CA ILE A 33 -9.39 -0.65 3.76
C ILE A 33 -9.93 -1.01 2.37
N GLY A 34 -11.24 -1.23 2.26
CA GLY A 34 -11.88 -1.55 0.98
C GLY A 34 -11.58 -0.53 -0.10
N LYS A 35 -11.78 0.76 0.17
CA LYS A 35 -11.54 1.85 -0.80
C LYS A 35 -10.06 2.02 -1.15
N VAL A 36 -9.15 1.73 -0.21
CA VAL A 36 -7.71 1.73 -0.47
C VAL A 36 -7.34 0.57 -1.39
N GLU A 37 -7.87 -0.63 -1.15
CA GLU A 37 -7.58 -1.83 -1.95
C GLU A 37 -8.23 -1.81 -3.34
N THR A 38 -9.40 -1.18 -3.50
CA THR A 38 -10.02 -0.95 -4.83
C THR A 38 -9.39 0.23 -5.57
N GLY A 39 -8.78 1.17 -4.83
CA GLY A 39 -8.15 2.37 -5.39
C GLY A 39 -9.05 3.58 -5.53
N GLU A 40 -10.27 3.52 -5.00
CA GLU A 40 -11.17 4.67 -4.86
C GLU A 40 -10.61 5.72 -3.89
N ARG A 41 -9.75 5.30 -2.95
CA ARG A 41 -9.09 6.19 -2.00
C ARG A 41 -7.56 6.06 -2.10
N ARG A 42 -6.89 7.21 -2.19
CA ARG A 42 -5.43 7.30 -2.09
C ARG A 42 -5.01 7.41 -0.63
N LEU A 43 -3.87 6.84 -0.28
CA LEU A 43 -3.25 7.01 1.04
C LEU A 43 -2.41 8.30 1.02
N ASP A 44 -2.48 9.09 2.09
CA ASP A 44 -1.40 10.03 2.39
C ASP A 44 -0.15 9.31 2.93
N ILE A 45 0.94 10.04 3.15
CA ILE A 45 2.21 9.44 3.56
C ILE A 45 2.15 8.81 4.97
N ALA A 46 1.42 9.41 5.90
CA ALA A 46 1.29 8.89 7.26
C ALA A 46 0.40 7.64 7.28
N GLU A 47 -0.66 7.63 6.49
CA GLU A 47 -1.52 6.47 6.27
C GLU A 47 -0.77 5.34 5.59
N PHE A 48 0.05 5.63 4.57
CA PHE A 48 0.92 4.64 3.93
C PHE A 48 1.87 3.97 4.93
N VAL A 49 2.54 4.77 5.78
CA VAL A 49 3.44 4.26 6.81
C VAL A 49 2.70 3.34 7.79
N ARG A 50 1.53 3.78 8.30
CA ARG A 50 0.70 2.96 9.21
C ARG A 50 0.21 1.67 8.54
N TYR A 51 -0.18 1.74 7.27
CA TYR A 51 -0.65 0.58 6.51
C TYR A 51 0.48 -0.44 6.33
N CYS A 52 1.70 0.01 6.00
CA CYS A 52 2.87 -0.86 5.89
C CYS A 52 3.18 -1.53 7.24
N GLN A 53 3.19 -0.77 8.33
CA GLN A 53 3.45 -1.29 9.67
C GLN A 53 2.42 -2.34 10.10
N ALA A 54 1.13 -2.11 9.83
CA ALA A 54 0.07 -3.09 10.12
C ALA A 54 0.22 -4.40 9.33
N LEU A 55 0.93 -4.35 8.20
CA LEU A 55 1.27 -5.48 7.34
C LEU A 55 2.69 -6.01 7.54
N GLU A 56 3.38 -5.58 8.61
CA GLU A 56 4.74 -6.02 8.94
C GLU A 56 5.74 -5.73 7.80
N LEU A 57 5.51 -4.65 7.05
CA LEU A 57 6.39 -4.14 6.00
C LEU A 57 7.21 -2.96 6.51
N ASN A 58 8.44 -2.85 6.01
CA ASN A 58 9.22 -1.63 6.16
C ASN A 58 8.76 -0.59 5.10
N PRO A 59 8.16 0.54 5.49
CA PRO A 59 7.64 1.52 4.54
C PRO A 59 8.74 2.15 3.67
N SER A 60 9.97 2.26 4.16
CA SER A 60 11.09 2.82 3.39
C SER A 60 11.48 1.91 2.22
N LEU A 61 11.53 0.59 2.44
CA LEU A 61 11.82 -0.37 1.38
C LEU A 61 10.70 -0.42 0.33
N VAL A 62 9.44 -0.41 0.79
CA VAL A 62 8.28 -0.38 -0.12
C VAL A 62 8.28 0.91 -0.96
N LEU A 63 8.64 2.05 -0.37
CA LEU A 63 8.72 3.32 -1.09
C LEU A 63 9.88 3.33 -2.10
N GLU A 64 11.05 2.80 -1.73
CA GLU A 64 12.20 2.65 -2.62
C GLU A 64 11.83 1.81 -3.86
N GLU A 65 11.23 0.64 -3.65
CA GLU A 65 10.75 -0.21 -4.74
C GLU A 65 9.70 0.50 -5.59
N PHE A 66 8.77 1.21 -4.96
CA PHE A 66 7.74 1.96 -5.66
C PHE A 66 8.34 3.03 -6.58
N CYS A 67 9.33 3.80 -6.10
CA CYS A 67 10.05 4.79 -6.91
C CYS A 67 10.75 4.12 -8.09
N ALA A 68 11.48 3.02 -7.87
CA ALA A 68 12.14 2.28 -8.94
C ALA A 68 11.15 1.73 -10.00
N LYS A 69 9.92 1.39 -9.60
CA LYS A 69 8.86 0.96 -10.53
C LYS A 69 8.26 2.13 -11.31
N LEU A 70 8.20 3.32 -10.73
CA LEU A 70 7.74 4.52 -11.43
C LEU A 70 8.74 4.97 -12.50
N GLU A 71 10.04 4.97 -12.19
CA GLU A 71 11.11 5.31 -13.15
C GLU A 71 11.13 4.37 -14.36
N LYS A 72 10.89 3.07 -14.15
CA LYS A 72 10.80 2.10 -15.24
C LYS A 72 9.57 2.30 -16.15
N GLN A 73 8.55 3.02 -15.68
CA GLN A 73 7.35 3.37 -16.46
C GLN A 73 7.44 4.74 -17.14
N HIS A 74 8.45 5.55 -16.81
CA HIS A 74 8.77 6.82 -17.45
C HIS A 74 10.30 6.94 -17.58
N PRO A 75 10.90 6.45 -18.69
CA PRO A 75 12.31 6.73 -18.94
C PRO A 75 12.53 8.25 -18.90
N PRO A 76 13.66 8.74 -18.33
CA PRO A 76 13.93 10.17 -18.29
C PRO A 76 13.87 10.72 -19.71
N MET A 77 13.01 11.70 -19.93
CA MET A 77 13.00 12.45 -21.19
C MET A 77 14.30 13.25 -21.22
N MET A 78 15.26 12.72 -21.98
CA MET A 78 16.55 13.34 -22.20
C MET A 78 16.33 14.72 -22.84
N MET A 79 16.58 15.78 -22.07
CA MET A 79 16.84 17.13 -22.54
C MET A 79 18.08 17.66 -21.83
#